data_AF-A0A1F1SZJ7-F1
#
_entry.id   AF-A0A1F1SZJ7-F1
#
_cell.length_a   1.000
_cell.length_b   1.000
_cell.length_c   1.000
_cell.angle_alpha   90.00
_cell.angle_beta   90.00
_cell.angle_gamma   90.00
#
_symmetry.space_group_name_H-M   'P 1'
#
loop_
_entity.id
_entity.type
_entity.pdbx_description
1 polymer ?
#
loop_
_entity_poly.entity_id
_entity_poly.type
_entity_poly.pdbx_seq_one_letter_code
_entity_poly.pdbx_strand_id
1 'polypeptide(L)'
;MTTPAEDTLTALIHLLDREGYDAVTADQLARQAGMSRASFFRHLGGKEEVVFADHAALLARLDDFLRGTSLGVREALEEAVLQVFRHHTADPDRARARSRLLRGSQALRTRELLTSHRYTELFSGWLATALPDTPARGGVAV
;
A
#
# COMPACT_ATOMS: atom_id res chain seq x y z
N MET A 1 -18.64 1.92 -4.57
CA MET A 1 -18.69 0.54 -5.10
C MET A 1 -17.27 0.06 -5.16
N THR A 2 -16.91 -0.87 -4.28
CA THR A 2 -15.61 -1.55 -4.28
C THR A 2 -15.53 -2.42 -5.54
N THR A 3 -14.37 -2.47 -6.17
CA THR A 3 -14.17 -3.29 -7.37
C THR A 3 -14.04 -4.77 -7.02
N PRO A 4 -14.36 -5.73 -7.92
CA PRO A 4 -14.22 -7.16 -7.63
C PRO A 4 -12.81 -7.58 -7.19
N ALA A 5 -11.78 -6.86 -7.68
CA ALA A 5 -10.39 -7.07 -7.28
C ALA A 5 -10.12 -6.60 -5.84
N GLU A 6 -10.68 -5.45 -5.44
CA GLU A 6 -10.59 -4.93 -4.07
C GLU A 6 -11.36 -5.82 -3.08
N ASP A 7 -12.51 -6.37 -3.48
CA ASP A 7 -13.28 -7.33 -2.66
C ASP A 7 -12.48 -8.62 -2.43
N THR A 8 -11.85 -9.13 -3.49
CA THR A 8 -10.97 -10.31 -3.41
C THR A 8 -9.81 -10.04 -2.45
N LEU A 9 -9.12 -8.91 -2.58
CA LEU A 9 -8.00 -8.54 -1.72
C LEU A 9 -8.42 -8.45 -0.24
N THR A 10 -9.56 -7.82 0.01
CA THR A 10 -10.15 -7.69 1.35
C THR A 10 -10.41 -9.06 1.97
N ALA A 11 -10.98 -9.99 1.20
CA ALA A 11 -11.18 -11.36 1.65
C ALA A 11 -9.87 -12.10 1.98
N LEU A 12 -8.81 -11.90 1.19
CA LEU A 12 -7.49 -12.50 1.46
C LEU A 12 -6.85 -11.94 2.74
N ILE A 13 -6.94 -10.62 2.97
CA ILE A 13 -6.44 -9.99 4.20
C ILE A 13 -7.19 -10.52 5.43
N HIS A 14 -8.51 -10.68 5.33
CA HIS A 14 -9.31 -11.29 6.41
C HIS A 14 -8.96 -12.75 6.65
N LEU A 15 -8.64 -13.53 5.61
CA LEU A 15 -8.17 -14.91 5.78
C LEU A 15 -6.85 -14.94 6.56
N LEU A 16 -5.90 -14.07 6.21
CA LEU A 16 -4.64 -13.94 6.93
C LEU A 16 -4.83 -13.56 8.40
N ASP A 17 -5.73 -12.61 8.67
CA ASP A 17 -6.01 -12.13 10.02
C ASP A 17 -6.70 -13.20 10.88
N ARG A 18 -7.67 -13.94 10.31
CA ARG A 18 -8.44 -14.96 11.04
C ARG A 18 -7.65 -16.24 11.33
N GLU A 19 -6.95 -16.75 10.32
CA GLU A 19 -6.22 -18.03 10.44
C GLU A 19 -4.80 -17.84 10.99
N GLY A 20 -4.33 -16.59 11.06
CA GLY A 20 -2.97 -16.24 11.44
C GLY A 20 -2.03 -16.21 10.23
N TYR A 21 -1.22 -15.14 10.16
CA TYR A 21 -0.32 -14.89 9.04
C TYR A 21 0.56 -16.10 8.72
N ASP A 22 1.20 -16.71 9.71
CA ASP A 22 2.16 -17.80 9.51
C ASP A 22 1.51 -19.14 9.09
N ALA A 23 0.28 -19.39 9.52
CA ALA A 23 -0.45 -20.63 9.21
C ALA A 23 -0.99 -20.66 7.77
N VAL A 24 -1.24 -19.49 7.18
CA VAL A 24 -1.74 -19.38 5.81
C VAL A 24 -0.60 -19.48 4.80
N THR A 25 -0.81 -20.29 3.76
CA THR A 25 0.10 -20.49 2.64
C THR A 25 -0.33 -19.69 1.41
N ALA A 26 0.62 -19.40 0.51
CA ALA A 26 0.33 -18.78 -0.78
C ALA A 26 -0.65 -19.62 -1.63
N ASP A 27 -0.63 -20.95 -1.50
CA ASP A 27 -1.57 -21.82 -2.21
C ASP A 27 -3.01 -21.68 -1.68
N GLN A 28 -3.19 -21.55 -0.37
CA GLN A 28 -4.50 -21.26 0.22
C GLN A 28 -5.04 -19.92 -0.28
N LEU A 29 -4.19 -18.90 -0.35
CA LEU A 29 -4.56 -17.58 -0.87
C LEU A 29 -4.90 -17.63 -2.36
N ALA A 30 -4.11 -18.36 -3.16
CA ALA A 30 -4.39 -18.55 -4.58
C ALA A 30 -5.76 -19.22 -4.79
N ARG A 31 -6.06 -20.28 -4.03
CA ARG A 31 -7.38 -20.94 -4.07
C ARG A 31 -8.50 -19.99 -3.66
N GLN A 32 -8.31 -19.21 -2.60
CA GLN A 32 -9.29 -18.22 -2.14
C GLN A 32 -9.54 -17.12 -3.19
N ALA A 33 -8.50 -16.73 -3.93
CA ALA A 33 -8.58 -15.75 -5.01
C ALA A 33 -9.12 -16.33 -6.33
N GLY A 34 -9.42 -17.63 -6.41
CA GLY A 34 -9.80 -18.29 -7.66
C GLY A 34 -8.68 -18.34 -8.70
N MET A 35 -7.42 -18.30 -8.26
CA MET A 35 -6.23 -18.26 -9.11
C MET A 35 -5.41 -19.55 -9.02
N SER A 36 -4.71 -19.89 -10.10
CA SER A 36 -3.60 -20.86 -10.01
C SER A 36 -2.45 -20.27 -9.20
N ARG A 37 -1.60 -21.12 -8.60
CA ARG A 37 -0.40 -20.67 -7.87
C ARG A 37 0.47 -19.74 -8.72
N ALA A 38 0.75 -20.11 -9.96
CA ALA A 38 1.56 -19.28 -10.87
C ALA A 38 0.90 -17.92 -11.16
N SER A 39 -0.43 -17.88 -11.34
CA SER A 39 -1.17 -16.64 -11.55
C SER A 39 -1.15 -15.75 -10.30
N PHE A 40 -1.34 -16.35 -9.13
CA PHE A 40 -1.25 -15.64 -7.85
C PHE A 40 0.11 -14.98 -7.68
N PHE A 41 1.21 -15.72 -7.87
CA PHE A 41 2.55 -15.14 -7.78
C PHE A 41 2.80 -14.03 -8.80
N ARG A 42 2.27 -14.16 -10.02
CA ARG A 42 2.42 -13.11 -11.04
C ARG A 42 1.66 -11.83 -10.70
N HIS A 43 0.43 -11.94 -10.20
CA HIS A 43 -0.45 -10.78 -9.97
C HIS A 43 -0.26 -10.13 -8.60
N LEU A 44 -0.04 -10.96 -7.58
CA LEU A 44 0.04 -10.53 -6.20
C LEU A 44 1.44 -10.73 -5.62
N GLY A 45 2.35 -11.44 -6.26
CA GLY A 45 3.67 -11.71 -5.70
C GLY A 45 3.60 -12.74 -4.58
N GLY A 46 3.85 -12.32 -3.34
CA GLY A 46 3.92 -13.19 -2.17
C GLY A 46 2.72 -13.06 -1.22
N LYS A 47 2.76 -13.83 -0.12
CA LYS A 47 1.77 -13.72 0.96
C LYS A 47 1.83 -12.34 1.62
N GLU A 48 3.04 -11.84 1.82
CA GLU A 48 3.32 -10.51 2.34
C GLU A 48 2.74 -9.42 1.44
N GLU A 49 2.87 -9.58 0.12
CA GLU A 49 2.40 -8.60 -0.86
C GLU A 49 0.89 -8.45 -0.86
N VAL A 50 0.12 -9.48 -0.50
CA VAL A 50 -1.34 -9.36 -0.32
C VAL A 50 -1.71 -8.24 0.66
N VAL A 51 -0.90 -8.03 1.70
CA VAL A 51 -1.18 -7.01 2.71
C VAL A 51 -0.90 -5.58 2.19
N PHE A 52 -0.11 -5.46 1.12
CA PHE A 52 0.38 -4.19 0.57
C PHE A 52 0.04 -3.95 -0.91
N ALA A 53 -0.64 -4.88 -1.59
CA ALA A 53 -0.88 -4.85 -3.03
C ALA A 53 -1.64 -3.60 -3.47
N ASP A 54 -2.54 -3.12 -2.62
CA ASP A 54 -3.33 -1.91 -2.82
C ASP A 54 -2.46 -0.63 -2.79
N HIS A 55 -1.32 -0.64 -2.10
CA HIS A 55 -0.39 0.48 -2.02
C HIS A 55 0.42 0.66 -3.30
N ALA A 56 0.77 -0.43 -4.00
CA ALA A 56 1.49 -0.32 -5.27
C ALA A 56 0.63 0.40 -6.32
N ALA A 57 -0.65 0.06 -6.40
CA ALA A 57 -1.61 0.73 -7.28
C ALA A 57 -1.88 2.18 -6.84
N LEU A 58 -1.94 2.44 -5.53
CA LEU A 58 -2.08 3.81 -5.01
C LEU A 58 -0.86 4.68 -5.35
N LEU A 59 0.36 4.18 -5.13
CA LEU A 59 1.59 4.90 -5.45
C LEU A 59 1.64 5.28 -6.94
N ALA A 60 1.26 4.38 -7.85
CA ALA A 60 1.19 4.69 -9.28
C ALA A 60 0.17 5.81 -9.57
N ARG A 61 -1.04 5.75 -8.99
CA ARG A 61 -2.05 6.81 -9.17
C ARG A 61 -1.60 8.15 -8.60
N LEU A 62 -0.94 8.16 -7.44
CA LEU A 62 -0.41 9.37 -6.82
C LEU A 62 0.68 9.98 -7.69
N ASP A 63 1.55 9.16 -8.23
CA ASP A 63 2.62 9.58 -9.12
C ASP A 63 2.08 10.21 -10.41
N ASP A 64 1.12 9.55 -11.07
CA ASP A 64 0.44 10.09 -12.25
C ASP A 64 -0.26 11.42 -11.93
N PHE A 65 -0.95 11.49 -10.78
CA PHE A 65 -1.60 12.71 -10.31
C PHE A 65 -0.59 13.84 -10.09
N LEU A 66 0.50 13.59 -9.37
CA LEU A 66 1.50 14.60 -9.03
C LEU A 66 2.29 15.08 -10.26
N ARG A 67 2.52 14.23 -11.27
CA ARG A 67 3.15 14.62 -12.54
C ARG A 67 2.21 15.40 -13.46
N GLY A 68 0.92 15.08 -13.43
CA GLY A 68 -0.08 15.66 -14.34
C GLY A 68 -0.85 16.86 -13.79
N THR A 69 -0.69 17.18 -12.51
CA THR A 69 -1.46 18.23 -11.85
C THR A 69 -1.06 19.64 -12.31
N SER A 70 -2.06 20.52 -12.45
CA SER A 70 -1.88 21.96 -12.64
C SER A 70 -2.14 22.77 -11.36
N LEU A 71 -2.40 22.10 -10.24
CA LEU A 71 -2.61 22.74 -8.94
C LEU A 71 -1.32 23.36 -8.40
N GLY A 72 -1.46 24.32 -7.49
CA GLY A 72 -0.32 24.82 -6.72
C GLY A 72 0.29 23.72 -5.84
N VAL A 73 1.59 23.82 -5.54
CA VAL A 73 2.34 22.78 -4.79
C VAL A 73 1.65 22.38 -3.48
N ARG A 74 1.17 23.36 -2.71
CA ARG A 74 0.46 23.11 -1.45
C ARG A 74 -0.82 22.28 -1.66
N GLU A 75 -1.64 22.68 -2.62
CA GLU A 75 -2.93 22.04 -2.91
C GLU A 75 -2.74 20.63 -3.48
N ALA A 76 -1.77 20.45 -4.38
CA ALA A 76 -1.40 19.14 -4.91
C ALA A 76 -0.93 18.19 -3.80
N LEU A 77 -0.10 18.67 -2.86
CA LEU A 77 0.34 17.87 -1.73
C LEU A 77 -0.82 17.49 -0.80
N GLU A 78 -1.69 18.44 -0.47
CA GLU A 78 -2.87 18.20 0.36
C GLU A 78 -3.77 17.13 -0.27
N GLU A 79 -4.08 17.26 -1.56
CA GLU A 79 -4.93 16.31 -2.28
C GLU A 79 -4.29 14.91 -2.35
N ALA A 80 -3.00 14.83 -2.65
CA ALA A 80 -2.27 13.57 -2.69
C ALA A 80 -2.23 12.86 -1.32
N VAL A 81 -1.99 13.61 -0.23
CA VAL A 81 -2.03 13.08 1.13
C VAL A 81 -3.45 12.62 1.51
N LEU A 82 -4.49 13.37 1.13
CA LEU A 82 -5.88 12.97 1.34
C LEU A 82 -6.25 11.71 0.56
N GLN A 83 -5.69 11.49 -0.63
CA GLN A 83 -5.85 10.23 -1.37
C GLN A 83 -5.25 9.04 -0.61
N VAL A 84 -4.07 9.20 0.01
CA VAL A 84 -3.47 8.18 0.88
C VAL A 84 -4.38 7.86 2.06
N PHE A 85 -4.87 8.89 2.78
CA PHE A 85 -5.76 8.67 3.93
C PHE A 85 -7.09 8.04 3.53
N ARG A 86 -7.71 8.50 2.44
CA ARG A 86 -8.95 7.90 1.92
C ARG A 86 -8.75 6.43 1.58
N HIS A 87 -7.61 6.07 1.00
CA HIS A 87 -7.29 4.67 0.71
C HIS A 87 -7.19 3.81 1.98
N HIS A 88 -6.52 4.30 3.02
CA HIS A 88 -6.40 3.59 4.29
C HIS A 88 -7.72 3.49 5.07
N THR A 89 -8.65 4.41 4.84
CA THR A 89 -9.91 4.52 5.61
C THR A 89 -11.14 4.09 4.82
N ALA A 90 -11.00 3.78 3.53
CA ALA A 90 -12.10 3.36 2.65
C ALA A 90 -12.81 2.10 3.18
N ASP A 91 -12.06 1.20 3.81
CA ASP A 91 -12.58 0.00 4.46
C ASP A 91 -12.01 -0.11 5.89
N PRO A 92 -12.81 0.29 6.90
CA PRO A 92 -12.39 0.22 8.30
C PRO A 92 -12.04 -1.19 8.77
N ASP A 93 -12.71 -2.22 8.26
CA ASP A 93 -12.50 -3.59 8.70
C ASP A 93 -11.23 -4.19 8.10
N ARG A 94 -10.95 -3.91 6.82
CA ARG A 94 -9.66 -4.20 6.20
C ARG A 94 -8.51 -3.47 6.90
N ALA A 95 -8.70 -2.19 7.22
CA ALA A 95 -7.69 -1.40 7.94
C ALA A 95 -7.37 -2.00 9.32
N ARG A 96 -8.41 -2.41 10.07
CA ARG A 96 -8.25 -3.08 11.38
C ARG A 96 -7.56 -4.44 11.25
N ALA A 97 -7.95 -5.25 10.27
CA ALA A 97 -7.33 -6.55 10.01
C ALA A 97 -5.84 -6.40 9.68
N ARG A 98 -5.50 -5.47 8.77
CA ARG A 98 -4.10 -5.15 8.46
C ARG A 98 -3.34 -4.68 9.70
N SER A 99 -3.94 -3.80 10.51
CA SER A 99 -3.32 -3.30 11.74
C SER A 99 -3.03 -4.44 12.75
N ARG A 100 -3.92 -5.43 12.88
CA ARG A 100 -3.67 -6.63 13.69
C ARG A 100 -2.54 -7.49 13.13
N LEU A 101 -2.54 -7.73 11.82
CA LEU A 101 -1.48 -8.49 11.13
C LEU A 101 -0.09 -7.87 11.34
N LEU A 102 0.04 -6.55 11.23
CA LEU A 102 1.30 -5.83 11.43
C LEU A 102 1.80 -5.93 12.88
N ARG A 103 0.90 -5.92 13.88
CA ARG A 103 1.28 -6.16 15.27
C ARG A 103 1.73 -7.60 15.52
N GLY A 104 1.13 -8.57 14.82
CA GLY A 104 1.42 -9.99 14.98
C GLY A 104 2.68 -10.50 14.25
N SER A 105 3.09 -9.87 13.15
CA SER A 105 4.16 -10.39 12.28
C SER A 105 5.33 -9.43 12.10
N GLN A 106 6.54 -9.87 12.47
CA GLN A 106 7.77 -9.12 12.22
C GLN A 106 8.05 -8.96 10.72
N ALA A 107 7.79 -10.00 9.92
CA ALA A 107 7.99 -9.95 8.47
C ALA A 107 7.13 -8.84 7.83
N LEU A 108 5.88 -8.69 8.26
CA LEU A 108 5.01 -7.63 7.78
C LEU A 108 5.45 -6.24 8.26
N ARG A 109 5.97 -6.09 9.48
CA ARG A 109 6.54 -4.82 9.93
C ARG A 109 7.74 -4.39 9.10
N THR A 110 8.67 -5.30 8.81
CA THR A 110 9.80 -5.02 7.92
C THR A 110 9.31 -4.61 6.54
N ARG A 111 8.27 -5.28 6.02
CA ARG A 111 7.69 -4.93 4.73
C ARG A 111 6.97 -3.57 4.72
N GLU A 112 6.35 -3.19 5.84
CA GLU A 112 5.71 -1.87 5.97
C GLU A 112 6.71 -0.72 5.94
N LEU A 113 7.94 -0.92 6.45
CA LEU A 113 9.01 0.07 6.30
C LEU A 113 9.34 0.34 4.82
N LEU A 114 9.43 -0.71 4.01
CA LEU A 114 9.67 -0.58 2.57
C LEU A 114 8.51 0.15 1.87
N THR A 115 7.27 -0.15 2.27
CA THR A 115 6.08 0.49 1.71
C THR A 115 6.03 1.97 2.08
N SER A 116 6.26 2.31 3.35
CA SER A 116 6.31 3.69 3.84
C SER A 116 7.44 4.48 3.16
N HIS A 117 8.62 3.87 2.98
CA HIS A 117 9.73 4.51 2.31
C HIS A 117 9.40 4.89 0.85
N ARG A 118 8.65 4.06 0.13
CA ARG A 118 8.21 4.38 -1.25
C ARG A 118 7.32 5.62 -1.31
N TYR A 119 6.45 5.85 -0.33
CA TYR A 119 5.69 7.10 -0.24
C TYR A 119 6.62 8.28 0.02
N THR A 120 7.55 8.13 0.97
CA THR A 120 8.54 9.18 1.26
C THR A 120 9.35 9.56 0.01
N GLU A 121 9.85 8.59 -0.74
CA GLU A 121 10.59 8.82 -1.97
C GLU A 121 9.73 9.53 -3.02
N LEU A 122 8.48 9.08 -3.22
CA LEU A 122 7.56 9.71 -4.16
C LEU A 122 7.32 11.19 -3.83
N PHE A 123 6.93 11.48 -2.59
CA PHE A 123 6.63 12.85 -2.17
C PHE A 123 7.88 13.73 -2.16
N SER A 124 9.00 13.21 -1.65
CA SER A 124 10.25 13.97 -1.57
C SER A 124 10.81 14.27 -2.96
N GLY A 125 10.78 13.31 -3.88
CA GLY A 125 11.22 13.50 -5.26
C GLY A 125 10.36 14.51 -6.03
N TRP A 126 9.04 14.45 -5.85
CA TRP A 126 8.15 15.44 -6.43
C TRP A 126 8.37 16.84 -5.83
N LEU A 127 8.47 16.96 -4.51
CA LEU A 127 8.73 18.24 -3.83
C LEU A 127 10.07 18.86 -4.25
N ALA A 128 11.12 18.05 -4.42
CA ALA A 128 12.43 18.54 -4.88
C ALA A 128 12.35 19.15 -6.28
N THR A 129 11.49 18.61 -7.15
CA THR A 129 11.27 19.15 -8.51
C THR A 129 10.38 20.40 -8.48
N ALA A 130 9.36 20.40 -7.63
CA ALA A 130 8.38 21.48 -7.52
C ALA A 130 8.89 22.70 -6.72
N LEU A 131 9.87 22.51 -5.83
CA LEU A 131 10.46 23.53 -4.96
C LEU A 131 12.00 23.50 -5.02
N PRO A 132 12.61 23.88 -6.16
CA PRO A 132 14.04 23.71 -6.42
C PRO A 132 14.97 24.45 -5.44
N ASP A 133 14.47 25.48 -4.75
CA ASP A 133 15.26 26.31 -3.81
C ASP A 133 15.15 25.84 -2.34
N THR A 134 14.58 24.66 -2.07
CA THR A 134 14.52 24.13 -0.70
C THR A 134 15.83 23.44 -0.34
N PRO A 135 16.60 23.91 0.68
CA PRO A 135 17.79 23.19 1.12
C PRO A 135 17.42 21.77 1.55
N ALA A 136 18.12 20.77 1.01
CA ALA A 136 17.88 19.36 1.29
C ALA A 136 17.86 19.13 2.80
N ARG A 137 16.67 18.82 3.35
CA ARG A 137 16.55 18.43 4.75
C ARG A 137 17.16 17.04 4.90
N GLY A 138 18.33 16.99 5.54
CA GLY A 138 18.99 15.76 5.94
C GLY A 138 17.99 14.83 6.64
N GLY A 139 18.00 13.57 6.20
CA GLY A 139 17.06 12.55 6.65
C GLY A 139 17.00 12.44 8.17
N VAL A 140 15.80 12.23 8.68
CA VAL A 140 15.60 11.84 10.08
C VAL A 140 16.25 10.48 10.25
N ALA A 141 17.42 10.47 10.88
CA ALA A 141 18.03 9.24 11.39
C ALA A 141 17.07 8.67 12.44
N VAL A 142 16.53 7.48 12.14
CA VAL A 142 15.80 6.63 13.09
C VAL A 142 16.82 5.93 13.99
#